data_AF-A0A4U1EC73-F1
#
_entry.id   AF-A0A4U1EC73-F1
#
_cell.length_a   1.000
_cell.length_b   1.000
_cell.length_c   1.000
_cell.angle_alpha   90.00
_cell.angle_beta   90.00
_cell.angle_gamma   90.00
#
_symmetry.space_group_name_H-M   'P 1'
#
loop_
_entity.id
_entity.type
_entity.pdbx_description
1 polymer ?
#
loop_
_entity_poly.entity_id
_entity_poly.type
_entity_poly.pdbx_seq_one_letter_code
_entity_poly.pdbx_strand_id
1 'polypeptide(L)'
;EQKISKPNINLHWRFYYDPPEFQTVITGDNKIQFHVGYFRESPDEPPVYVGTDGAKKNCIIDQNGDNVFAAVKFVLMKNLNENCTEAARALGYSLEQRIMKMKHRDKKVKTKTFHDAGLVVPVDENDAEYGELPETDANFKGICKTVFEAQSDERLKAFALIQR
;
A
#
# COMPACT_ATOMS: atom_id res chain seq x y z
N GLU A 1 -27.97 -22.34 -21.65
CA GLU A 1 -26.56 -22.13 -21.28
C GLU A 1 -26.47 -20.92 -20.34
N GLN A 2 -25.99 -21.11 -19.10
CA GLN A 2 -25.75 -19.99 -18.19
C GLN A 2 -24.48 -19.28 -18.62
N LYS A 3 -24.58 -18.00 -19.00
CA LYS A 3 -23.42 -17.12 -19.21
C LYS A 3 -22.69 -16.99 -17.87
N ILE A 4 -21.60 -17.73 -17.70
CA ILE A 4 -20.68 -17.49 -16.58
C ILE A 4 -20.13 -16.08 -16.77
N SER A 5 -20.51 -15.15 -15.90
CA SER A 5 -19.95 -13.79 -15.90
C SER A 5 -18.44 -13.90 -15.70
N LYS A 6 -17.65 -13.25 -16.56
CA LYS A 6 -16.18 -13.21 -16.41
C LYS A 6 -15.84 -12.77 -14.98
N PRO A 7 -14.95 -13.48 -14.26
CA PRO A 7 -14.57 -13.08 -12.91
C PRO A 7 -13.87 -11.72 -12.94
N ASN A 8 -14.25 -10.82 -12.03
CA ASN A 8 -13.58 -9.53 -11.89
C ASN A 8 -12.29 -9.70 -11.08
N ILE A 9 -11.18 -9.91 -11.78
CA ILE A 9 -9.86 -10.14 -11.17
C ILE A 9 -9.34 -8.92 -10.40
N ASN A 10 -9.84 -7.71 -10.68
CA ASN A 10 -9.41 -6.51 -9.97
C ASN A 10 -9.84 -6.52 -8.50
N LEU A 11 -10.84 -7.34 -8.16
CA LEU A 11 -11.38 -7.48 -6.80
C LEU A 11 -10.96 -8.81 -6.15
N HIS A 12 -10.27 -9.69 -6.88
CA HIS A 12 -9.84 -10.98 -6.36
C HIS A 12 -8.74 -10.77 -5.31
N TRP A 13 -9.04 -11.10 -4.04
CA TRP A 13 -8.17 -10.86 -2.89
C TRP A 13 -7.76 -9.40 -2.67
N ARG A 14 -8.58 -8.46 -3.16
CA ARG A 14 -8.45 -7.05 -2.79
C ARG A 14 -9.10 -6.83 -1.43
N PHE A 15 -8.29 -6.58 -0.40
CA PHE A 15 -8.76 -6.26 0.94
C PHE A 15 -9.29 -4.83 1.02
N TYR A 16 -9.96 -4.51 2.12
CA TYR A 16 -10.72 -3.27 2.28
C TYR A 16 -9.86 -2.00 2.14
N TYR A 17 -8.62 -2.05 2.62
CA TYR A 17 -7.68 -0.92 2.57
C TYR A 17 -6.68 -1.01 1.42
N ASP A 18 -6.78 -2.00 0.52
CA ASP A 18 -5.85 -2.17 -0.60
C ASP A 18 -6.08 -1.08 -1.65
N PRO A 19 -5.13 -0.12 -1.79
CA PRO A 19 -5.23 0.87 -2.86
C PRO A 19 -5.00 0.19 -4.22
N PRO A 20 -5.40 0.80 -5.35
CA PRO A 20 -5.21 0.23 -6.69
C PRO A 20 -3.78 -0.25 -6.99
N GLU A 21 -2.79 0.46 -6.44
CA GLU A 21 -1.34 0.24 -6.51
C GLU A 21 -0.92 -1.08 -5.86
N PHE A 22 -1.70 -1.56 -4.87
CA PHE A 22 -1.40 -2.75 -4.10
C PHE A 22 -2.13 -3.98 -4.66
N GLN A 23 -1.35 -4.97 -5.07
CA GLN A 23 -1.83 -6.25 -5.60
C GLN A 23 -1.44 -7.39 -4.68
N THR A 24 -2.40 -7.93 -3.94
CA THR A 24 -2.21 -9.09 -3.07
C THR A 24 -1.73 -10.32 -3.83
N VAL A 25 -0.72 -11.00 -3.27
CA VAL A 25 -0.15 -12.24 -3.81
C VAL A 25 -0.05 -13.37 -2.79
N ILE A 26 -0.04 -13.07 -1.48
CA ILE A 26 -0.03 -14.06 -0.40
C ILE A 26 -1.01 -13.62 0.69
N THR A 27 -1.81 -14.55 1.20
CA THR A 27 -2.68 -14.36 2.36
C THR A 27 -2.15 -15.14 3.56
N GLY A 28 -2.24 -14.57 4.76
CA GLY A 28 -1.82 -15.19 6.02
C GLY A 28 -2.95 -15.27 7.04
N ASP A 29 -2.71 -14.73 8.25
CA ASP A 29 -3.67 -14.80 9.36
C ASP A 29 -4.99 -14.04 9.07
N ASN A 30 -6.05 -14.81 8.82
CA ASN A 30 -7.41 -14.32 8.57
C ASN A 30 -8.03 -13.55 9.75
N LYS A 31 -7.54 -13.73 10.98
CA LYS A 31 -8.05 -12.99 12.14
C LYS A 31 -7.76 -11.50 12.02
N ILE A 32 -6.58 -11.16 11.52
CA ILE A 32 -6.16 -9.78 11.28
C ILE A 32 -6.21 -9.40 9.79
N GLN A 33 -6.62 -10.34 8.93
CA GLN A 33 -6.55 -10.22 7.47
C GLN A 33 -5.15 -9.85 7.00
N PHE A 34 -4.15 -10.54 7.56
CA PHE A 34 -2.77 -10.34 7.17
C PHE A 34 -2.55 -10.81 5.74
N HIS A 35 -1.91 -9.99 4.92
CA HIS A 35 -1.61 -10.33 3.54
C HIS A 35 -0.40 -9.55 3.03
N VAL A 36 0.14 -10.03 1.91
CA VAL A 36 1.35 -9.53 1.27
C VAL A 36 1.02 -9.21 -0.19
N GLY A 37 1.48 -8.06 -0.67
CA GLY A 37 1.17 -7.59 -2.02
C GLY A 37 2.31 -6.83 -2.66
N TYR A 38 2.32 -6.81 -3.98
CA TYR A 38 3.19 -5.95 -4.76
C TYR A 38 2.63 -4.53 -4.78
N PHE A 39 3.48 -3.52 -4.59
CA PHE A 39 3.11 -2.12 -4.73
C PHE A 39 3.67 -1.57 -6.04
N ARG A 40 2.81 -1.00 -6.90
CA ARG A 40 3.16 -0.36 -8.17
C ARG A 40 2.73 1.09 -8.18
N GLU A 41 3.64 2.00 -8.54
CA GLU A 41 3.29 3.42 -8.74
C GLU A 41 2.46 3.63 -10.01
N SER A 42 2.72 2.81 -11.04
CA SER A 42 2.04 2.86 -12.33
C SER A 42 1.68 1.44 -12.79
N PRO A 43 0.52 1.23 -13.44
CA PRO A 43 0.13 -0.08 -13.96
C PRO A 43 1.10 -0.64 -15.01
N ASP A 44 1.83 0.24 -15.71
CA ASP A 44 2.77 -0.13 -16.77
C ASP A 44 4.20 -0.42 -16.26
N GLU A 45 4.43 -0.21 -14.96
CA GLU A 45 5.74 -0.40 -14.33
C GLU A 45 5.80 -1.67 -13.47
N PRO A 46 7.00 -2.26 -13.30
CA PRO A 46 7.18 -3.34 -12.34
C PRO A 46 6.97 -2.85 -10.89
N PRO A 47 6.61 -3.73 -9.95
CA PRO A 47 6.50 -3.39 -8.54
C PRO A 47 7.77 -2.75 -7.98
N VAL A 48 7.60 -1.68 -7.19
CA VAL A 48 8.71 -0.97 -6.56
C VAL A 48 9.17 -1.65 -5.27
N TYR A 49 8.26 -2.34 -4.59
CA TYR A 49 8.53 -3.21 -3.44
C TYR A 49 7.38 -4.21 -3.20
N VAL A 50 7.59 -5.09 -2.22
CA VAL A 50 6.56 -5.95 -1.64
C VAL A 50 6.17 -5.39 -0.28
N GLY A 51 4.89 -5.12 -0.09
CA GLY A 51 4.35 -4.59 1.16
C GLY A 51 3.47 -5.59 1.90
N THR A 52 3.17 -5.28 3.16
CA THR A 52 2.27 -6.07 3.99
C THR A 52 1.25 -5.20 4.71
N ASP A 53 0.02 -5.69 4.84
CA ASP A 53 -1.04 -5.07 5.60
C ASP A 53 -1.80 -6.12 6.43
N GLY A 54 -2.39 -5.68 7.53
CA GLY A 54 -3.42 -6.40 8.27
C GLY A 54 -4.72 -5.60 8.25
N ALA A 55 -5.57 -5.83 7.24
CA ALA A 55 -6.72 -4.99 6.93
C ALA A 55 -7.78 -4.84 8.05
N LYS A 56 -7.74 -5.67 9.10
CA LYS A 56 -8.58 -5.52 10.30
C LYS A 56 -7.94 -4.67 11.41
N LYS A 57 -6.68 -4.26 11.26
CA LYS A 57 -5.94 -3.46 12.25
C LYS A 57 -5.95 -1.98 11.88
N ASN A 58 -5.50 -1.64 10.68
CA ASN A 58 -5.37 -0.28 10.18
C ASN A 58 -5.25 -0.31 8.64
N CYS A 59 -4.81 0.78 8.04
CA CYS A 59 -4.58 0.91 6.59
C CYS A 59 -3.08 1.06 6.24
N ILE A 60 -2.18 0.71 7.17
CA ILE A 60 -0.74 0.96 7.02
C ILE A 60 -0.12 -0.16 6.19
N ILE A 61 0.61 0.22 5.15
CA ILE A 61 1.35 -0.71 4.28
C ILE A 61 2.83 -0.63 4.64
N ASP A 62 3.33 -1.67 5.30
CA ASP A 62 4.75 -1.79 5.66
C ASP A 62 5.57 -2.29 4.46
N GLN A 63 6.75 -1.70 4.23
CA GLN A 63 7.68 -2.14 3.18
C GLN A 63 8.53 -3.34 3.65
N ASN A 64 8.41 -4.48 2.97
CA ASN A 64 9.00 -5.75 3.39
C ASN A 64 9.85 -6.38 2.28
N GLY A 65 10.79 -5.62 1.74
CA GLY A 65 11.72 -6.06 0.71
C GLY A 65 11.24 -5.74 -0.71
N ASP A 66 12.14 -5.91 -1.67
CA ASP A 66 11.86 -5.58 -3.07
C ASP A 66 11.39 -6.77 -3.92
N ASN A 67 11.25 -7.93 -3.28
CA ASN A 67 10.83 -9.18 -3.89
C ASN A 67 10.19 -10.09 -2.82
N VAL A 68 9.48 -11.12 -3.28
CA VAL A 68 8.71 -12.00 -2.39
C VAL A 68 9.61 -12.87 -1.50
N PHE A 69 10.82 -13.25 -1.92
CA PHE A 69 11.75 -13.99 -1.05
C PHE A 69 12.12 -13.17 0.19
N ALA A 70 12.44 -11.88 0.00
CA ALA A 70 12.69 -10.97 1.10
C ALA A 70 11.45 -10.83 2.01
N ALA A 71 10.27 -10.60 1.44
CA ALA A 71 9.04 -10.46 2.22
C ALA A 71 8.74 -11.69 3.08
N VAL A 72 8.79 -12.89 2.48
CA VAL A 72 8.56 -14.16 3.20
C VAL A 72 9.59 -14.35 4.33
N LYS A 73 10.86 -13.98 4.10
CA LYS A 73 11.91 -14.03 5.13
C LYS A 73 11.59 -13.13 6.33
N PHE A 74 11.16 -11.90 6.10
CA PHE A 74 10.91 -10.97 7.21
C PHE A 74 9.58 -11.24 7.93
N VAL A 75 8.58 -11.73 7.20
CA VAL A 75 7.19 -11.77 7.66
C VAL A 75 6.80 -13.14 8.19
N LEU A 76 7.09 -14.19 7.42
CA LEU A 76 6.55 -15.53 7.67
C LEU A 76 7.56 -16.44 8.35
N MET A 77 8.82 -16.32 7.95
CA MET A 77 9.87 -17.25 8.34
C MET A 77 11.03 -16.44 8.91
N LYS A 78 10.94 -16.08 10.20
CA LYS A 78 12.03 -15.42 10.95
C LYS A 78 13.42 -16.02 10.63
N ASN A 79 13.46 -17.32 10.29
CA ASN A 79 14.52 -17.95 9.50
C ASN A 79 13.94 -18.57 8.22
N LEU A 80 14.22 -17.96 7.06
CA LEU A 80 13.94 -18.57 5.76
C LEU A 80 14.70 -19.90 5.68
N ASN A 81 14.08 -20.98 5.19
CA ASN A 81 14.81 -22.24 5.06
C ASN A 81 16.01 -22.09 4.10
N GLU A 82 17.00 -22.98 4.22
CA GLU A 82 18.22 -22.93 3.41
C GLU A 82 17.89 -22.96 1.91
N ASN A 83 16.94 -23.82 1.51
CA ASN A 83 16.49 -23.93 0.12
C ASN A 83 16.01 -22.60 -0.48
N CYS A 84 15.17 -21.83 0.23
CA CYS A 84 14.69 -20.54 -0.26
C CYS A 84 15.81 -19.50 -0.29
N THR A 85 16.76 -19.57 0.65
CA THR A 85 17.93 -18.68 0.68
C THR A 85 18.87 -18.96 -0.50
N GLU A 86 19.10 -20.23 -0.80
CA GLU A 86 19.87 -20.68 -1.96
C GLU A 86 19.18 -20.32 -3.27
N ALA A 87 17.86 -20.52 -3.37
CA ALA A 87 17.10 -20.12 -4.55
C ALA A 87 17.17 -18.61 -4.80
N ALA A 88 16.97 -17.78 -3.76
CA ALA A 88 17.12 -16.34 -3.89
C ALA A 88 18.53 -15.94 -4.34
N ARG A 89 19.57 -16.56 -3.77
CA ARG A 89 20.97 -16.32 -4.16
C ARG A 89 21.24 -16.72 -5.61
N ALA A 90 20.77 -17.90 -6.04
CA ALA A 90 20.94 -18.41 -7.39
C ALA A 90 20.24 -17.52 -8.44
N LEU A 91 19.10 -16.91 -8.08
CA LEU A 91 18.35 -15.98 -8.91
C LEU A 91 18.81 -14.52 -8.78
N GLY A 92 19.77 -14.23 -7.89
CA GLY A 92 20.30 -12.88 -7.67
C GLY A 92 19.34 -11.94 -6.93
N TYR A 93 18.36 -12.47 -6.19
CA TYR A 93 17.44 -11.67 -5.39
C TYR A 93 18.03 -11.28 -4.04
N SER A 94 17.87 -10.00 -3.68
CA SER A 94 18.23 -9.52 -2.34
C SER A 94 17.31 -10.10 -1.28
N LEU A 95 17.85 -10.35 -0.09
CA LEU A 95 17.09 -10.78 1.09
C LEU A 95 17.08 -9.69 2.18
N GLU A 96 17.33 -8.44 1.80
CA GLU A 96 17.23 -7.27 2.68
C GLU A 96 15.80 -6.73 2.73
N GLN A 97 15.39 -6.23 3.90
CA GLN A 97 14.05 -5.65 4.06
C GLN A 97 13.91 -4.32 3.31
N ARG A 98 15.00 -3.56 3.21
CA ARG A 98 15.01 -2.24 2.57
C ARG A 98 16.30 -1.97 1.83
N ILE A 99 16.26 -2.18 0.53
CA ILE A 99 17.42 -1.99 -0.35
C ILE A 99 17.56 -0.54 -0.82
N MET A 100 18.69 -0.24 -1.46
CA MET A 100 18.99 1.11 -1.96
C MET A 100 17.92 1.64 -2.92
N LYS A 101 17.37 0.83 -3.84
CA LYS A 101 16.36 1.32 -4.80
C LYS A 101 15.08 1.82 -4.11
N MET A 102 14.66 1.16 -3.02
CA MET A 102 13.52 1.58 -2.21
C MET A 102 13.82 2.92 -1.51
N LYS A 103 15.01 3.06 -0.94
CA LYS A 103 15.46 4.34 -0.33
C LYS A 103 15.54 5.48 -1.35
N HIS A 104 15.93 5.19 -2.60
CA HIS A 104 15.91 6.18 -3.67
C HIS A 104 14.48 6.56 -4.06
N ARG A 105 13.56 5.60 -4.10
CA ARG A 105 12.13 5.86 -4.29
C ARG A 105 11.57 6.74 -3.18
N ASP A 106 11.92 6.48 -1.92
CA ASP A 106 11.43 7.26 -0.78
C ASP A 106 11.81 8.75 -0.86
N LYS A 107 12.92 9.09 -1.53
CA LYS A 107 13.32 10.49 -1.79
C LYS A 107 12.44 11.19 -2.84
N LYS A 108 11.74 10.41 -3.68
CA LYS A 108 10.83 10.91 -4.73
C LYS A 108 9.38 10.97 -4.25
N VAL A 109 9.08 10.42 -3.08
CA VAL A 109 7.74 10.45 -2.49
C VAL A 109 7.39 11.89 -2.12
N LYS A 110 6.25 12.37 -2.63
CA LYS A 110 5.76 13.72 -2.35
C LYS A 110 4.94 13.81 -1.07
N THR A 111 4.18 12.75 -0.77
CA THR A 111 3.47 12.60 0.50
C THR A 111 3.30 11.14 0.84
N LYS A 112 3.22 10.81 2.13
CA LYS A 112 3.00 9.44 2.61
C LYS A 112 1.57 8.96 2.47
N THR A 113 0.61 9.89 2.51
CA THR A 113 -0.83 9.62 2.70
C THR A 113 -1.11 8.82 3.99
N PHE A 114 -2.36 8.45 4.24
CA PHE A 114 -2.73 7.70 5.45
C PHE A 114 -2.26 6.26 5.48
N HIS A 115 -1.94 5.65 4.34
CA HIS A 115 -1.45 4.27 4.26
C HIS A 115 0.07 4.14 4.39
N ASP A 116 0.79 5.26 4.57
CA ASP A 116 2.26 5.37 4.72
C ASP A 116 3.12 4.85 3.54
N ALA A 117 2.50 4.19 2.57
CA ALA A 117 3.14 3.69 1.36
C ALA A 117 3.73 4.81 0.48
N GLY A 118 3.14 6.01 0.53
CA GLY A 118 3.56 7.20 -0.21
C GLY A 118 3.17 7.25 -1.68
N LEU A 119 3.04 8.47 -2.21
CA LEU A 119 2.73 8.79 -3.60
C LEU A 119 3.97 9.34 -4.30
N VAL A 120 4.28 8.77 -5.47
CA VAL A 120 5.26 9.29 -6.42
C VAL A 120 4.52 9.77 -7.64
N VAL A 121 4.58 11.07 -7.90
CA VAL A 121 4.05 11.67 -9.13
C VAL A 121 5.22 12.19 -9.97
N PRO A 122 5.08 12.20 -11.31
CA PRO A 122 6.00 12.94 -12.17
C PRO A 122 6.14 14.38 -11.69
N VAL A 123 7.28 14.97 -11.98
CA VAL A 123 7.57 16.35 -11.67
C VAL A 123 8.30 16.90 -12.88
N ASP A 124 7.79 17.99 -13.44
CA ASP A 124 8.51 18.73 -14.47
C ASP A 124 9.71 19.48 -13.87
N GLU A 125 10.50 20.15 -14.73
CA GLU A 125 11.68 20.91 -14.28
C GLU A 125 11.32 22.09 -13.36
N ASN A 126 10.03 22.42 -13.21
CA ASN A 126 9.53 23.56 -12.45
C ASN A 126 8.87 23.18 -11.11
N ASP A 127 8.90 21.88 -10.74
CA ASP A 127 8.28 21.37 -9.51
C ASP A 127 6.76 21.63 -9.40
N ALA A 128 6.07 21.80 -10.54
CA ALA A 128 4.73 22.40 -10.60
C ALA A 128 3.56 21.42 -10.39
N GLU A 129 3.81 20.11 -10.28
CA GLU A 129 2.76 19.09 -10.42
C GLU A 129 2.15 18.60 -9.08
N TYR A 130 2.73 18.95 -7.92
CA TYR A 130 2.21 18.53 -6.62
C TYR A 130 1.98 19.72 -5.67
N GLY A 131 0.73 19.89 -5.22
CA GLY A 131 0.35 20.82 -4.17
C GLY A 131 0.01 20.09 -2.87
N GLU A 132 0.57 20.56 -1.75
CA GLU A 132 0.18 20.05 -0.44
C GLU A 132 -1.27 20.39 -0.11
N LEU A 133 -1.90 19.53 0.70
CA LEU A 133 -3.22 19.84 1.25
C LEU A 133 -3.10 21.04 2.21
N PRO A 134 -4.14 21.88 2.29
CA PRO A 134 -4.18 23.00 3.24
C PRO A 134 -4.26 22.53 4.71
N GLU A 135 -4.51 21.24 4.93
CA GLU A 135 -4.64 20.62 6.25
C GLU A 135 -3.55 19.58 6.47
N THR A 136 -3.08 19.48 7.73
CA THR A 136 -2.19 18.39 8.14
C THR A 136 -2.94 17.06 8.19
N ASP A 137 -2.23 15.94 8.07
CA ASP A 137 -2.81 14.61 8.21
C ASP A 137 -3.61 14.42 9.51
N ALA A 138 -3.12 14.99 10.62
CA ALA A 138 -3.79 14.92 11.92
C ALA A 138 -5.11 15.69 11.92
N ASN A 139 -5.10 16.92 11.39
CA ASN A 139 -6.30 17.73 11.25
C ASN A 139 -7.31 17.06 10.31
N PHE A 140 -6.84 16.55 9.18
CA PHE A 140 -7.71 15.90 8.19
C PHE A 140 -8.34 14.63 8.74
N LYS A 141 -7.61 13.82 9.53
CA LYS A 141 -8.21 12.71 10.31
C LYS A 141 -9.29 13.21 11.28
N GLY A 142 -9.07 14.36 11.93
CA GLY A 142 -10.06 15.02 12.77
C GLY A 142 -11.33 15.40 12.01
N ILE A 143 -11.19 16.01 10.83
CA ILE A 143 -12.31 16.37 9.95
C ILE A 143 -13.10 15.12 9.55
N CYS A 144 -12.41 14.07 9.07
CA CYS A 144 -13.04 12.79 8.72
C CYS A 144 -13.80 12.18 9.90
N LYS A 145 -13.23 12.23 11.11
CA LYS A 145 -13.88 11.74 12.33
C LYS A 145 -15.16 12.52 12.63
N THR A 146 -15.11 13.85 12.58
CA THR A 146 -16.28 14.71 12.80
C THR A 146 -17.40 14.39 11.82
N VAL A 147 -17.08 14.20 10.54
CA VAL A 147 -18.07 13.83 9.51
C VAL A 147 -18.67 12.45 9.77
N PHE A 148 -17.83 11.47 10.13
CA PHE A 148 -18.25 10.10 10.41
C PHE A 148 -19.19 10.02 11.63
N GLU A 149 -18.89 10.76 12.69
CA GLU A 149 -19.65 10.75 13.96
C GLU A 149 -20.92 11.62 13.91
N ALA A 150 -21.04 12.53 12.93
CA ALA A 150 -22.19 13.42 12.80
C ALA A 150 -23.50 12.66 12.49
N GLN A 151 -24.59 13.14 13.12
CA GLN A 151 -25.94 12.72 12.81
C GLN A 151 -26.34 13.13 11.38
N SER A 152 -27.33 12.45 10.78
CA SER A 152 -27.70 12.61 9.37
C SER A 152 -27.82 14.08 8.93
N ASP A 153 -28.54 14.89 9.70
CA ASP A 153 -28.85 16.29 9.34
C ASP A 153 -27.66 17.24 9.56
N GLU A 154 -26.70 16.86 10.41
CA GLU A 154 -25.50 17.64 10.72
C GLU A 154 -24.31 17.27 9.86
N ARG A 155 -24.32 16.06 9.28
CA ARG A 155 -23.23 15.54 8.45
C ARG A 155 -22.96 16.42 7.24
N LEU A 156 -24.00 16.96 6.61
CA LEU A 156 -23.87 17.93 5.50
C LEU A 156 -23.09 19.18 5.91
N LYS A 157 -23.29 19.67 7.14
CA LYS A 157 -22.55 20.83 7.66
C LYS A 157 -21.10 20.48 7.95
N ALA A 158 -20.84 19.30 8.52
CA ALA A 158 -19.49 18.82 8.76
C ALA A 158 -18.69 18.62 7.46
N PHE A 159 -19.36 18.16 6.38
CA PHE A 159 -18.77 17.99 5.05
C PHE A 159 -18.29 19.30 4.41
N ALA A 160 -18.76 20.46 4.86
CA ALA A 160 -18.35 21.75 4.32
C ALA A 160 -16.83 22.00 4.47
N LEU A 161 -16.15 21.32 5.40
CA LEU A 161 -14.69 21.38 5.54
C LEU A 161 -13.94 20.60 4.45
N ILE A 162 -14.58 19.61 3.84
CA ILE A 162 -14.01 18.81 2.75
C ILE A 162 -14.28 19.46 1.38
N GLN A 163 -15.32 20.28 1.27
CA GLN A 163 -15.72 20.96 0.02
C GLN A 163 -14.91 22.22 -0.31
N ARG A 164 -13.94 22.59 0.53
CA ARG A 164 -13.08 23.77 0.36
C ARG A 164 -11.85 23.42 -0.45
#